data_AF-A0A1N7QEA0-F1
#
_entry.id   AF-A0A1N7QEA0-F1
#
_cell.length_a   1.000
_cell.length_b   1.000
_cell.length_c   1.000
_cell.angle_alpha   90.00
_cell.angle_beta   90.00
_cell.angle_gamma   90.00
#
_symmetry.space_group_name_H-M   'P 1'
#
loop_
_entity.id
_entity.type
_entity.pdbx_description
1 polymer ?
#
loop_
_entity_poly.entity_id
_entity_poly.type
_entity_poly.pdbx_seq_one_letter_code
_entity_poly.pdbx_strand_id
1 'polypeptide(L)'
;MKYLSTLTLLFYLLFSCNPAKKAKVSNAFFEAMDRNYLRVDSLLKEYPDSAVTENEKVYDIIRQHSKQLFLLPDTIYNGDISIVVSADKKLCLVSWNTHLGGTLKWFESMALFYTADGSLQTQMVQDNEHLFGEENSSSLIFYDTLYSFPAGKETLYIAYGTGQGSALLSWQQLSALAIDGQKLLRKKVFPGNKSNWLVEFDISKLKREEIPMIEVMDSGRLVRMPIATDEGGFSFRYDLLEFRDSMFWVKK
;
A
#
# COMPACT_ATOMS: atom_id res chain seq x y z
N MET A 1 -48.93 44.14 -4.04
CA MET A 1 -47.81 43.80 -4.95
C MET A 1 -46.73 44.84 -4.79
N LYS A 2 -45.46 44.40 -4.67
CA LYS A 2 -44.22 45.18 -4.47
C LYS A 2 -43.90 45.52 -3.00
N TYR A 3 -43.05 44.67 -2.40
CA TYR A 3 -41.76 44.97 -1.77
C TYR A 3 -41.43 43.83 -0.78
N LEU A 4 -40.39 43.05 -1.07
CA LEU A 4 -39.30 42.77 -0.11
C LEU A 4 -38.15 42.06 -0.84
N SER A 5 -37.33 42.88 -1.47
CA SER A 5 -35.94 42.57 -1.81
C SER A 5 -35.10 42.79 -0.56
N THR A 6 -34.41 41.76 -0.06
CA THR A 6 -33.10 41.80 0.63
C THR A 6 -32.92 40.54 1.49
N LEU A 7 -32.37 39.46 0.93
CA LEU A 7 -31.49 38.53 1.67
C LEU A 7 -30.86 37.50 0.71
N THR A 8 -30.07 37.96 -0.25
CA THR A 8 -29.31 37.05 -1.13
C THR A 8 -27.93 37.61 -1.38
N LEU A 9 -27.21 37.94 -0.31
CA LEU A 9 -25.79 38.30 -0.43
C LEU A 9 -25.06 38.23 0.92
N LEU A 10 -25.09 37.10 1.63
CA LEU A 10 -24.23 36.93 2.81
C LEU A 10 -23.96 35.46 3.19
N PHE A 11 -23.52 34.62 2.26
CA PHE A 11 -22.98 33.29 2.62
C PHE A 11 -21.89 32.77 1.67
N TYR A 12 -21.20 33.66 0.96
CA TYR A 12 -20.10 33.30 0.05
C TYR A 12 -18.71 33.80 0.48
N LEU A 13 -18.56 34.34 1.70
CA LEU A 13 -17.30 34.97 2.14
C LEU A 13 -16.76 34.46 3.50
N LEU A 14 -16.92 33.18 3.83
CA LEU A 14 -16.20 32.57 4.98
C LEU A 14 -15.50 31.24 4.72
N PHE A 15 -15.34 30.82 3.47
CA PHE A 15 -14.29 29.87 3.10
C PHE A 15 -13.21 30.57 2.29
N SER A 16 -12.60 31.57 2.92
CA SER A 16 -11.19 31.89 2.68
C SER A 16 -10.38 30.69 3.20
N CYS A 17 -10.39 29.61 2.43
CA CYS A 17 -9.47 28.50 2.62
C CYS A 17 -8.10 29.06 2.26
N ASN A 18 -7.34 29.42 3.29
CA ASN A 18 -6.00 29.96 3.16
C ASN A 18 -5.13 28.95 2.37
N PRO A 19 -4.75 29.20 1.09
CA PRO A 19 -4.05 28.21 0.29
C PRO A 19 -2.55 28.08 0.67
N ALA A 20 -2.07 28.86 1.64
CA ALA A 20 -0.65 29.13 1.82
C ALA A 20 0.05 28.31 2.93
N LYS A 21 -0.42 27.10 3.23
CA LYS A 21 0.34 26.10 4.03
C LYS A 21 0.31 24.69 3.44
N LYS A 22 0.08 24.55 2.13
CA LYS A 22 0.31 23.27 1.44
C LYS A 22 1.79 23.11 1.09
N ALA A 23 2.39 22.04 1.61
CA ALA A 23 3.45 21.25 0.97
C ALA A 23 4.90 21.81 0.86
N LYS A 24 5.49 22.39 1.91
CA LYS A 24 6.97 22.43 2.00
C LYS A 24 7.57 21.06 2.40
N VAL A 25 6.74 20.24 3.02
CA VAL A 25 7.10 18.97 3.67
C VAL A 25 7.28 17.81 2.68
N SER A 26 6.56 17.82 1.55
CA SER A 26 6.71 16.80 0.51
C SER A 26 8.09 16.85 -0.13
N ASN A 27 8.62 18.05 -0.39
CA ASN A 27 9.90 18.18 -1.11
C ASN A 27 11.08 17.57 -0.34
N ALA A 28 11.24 17.84 0.96
CA ALA A 28 12.43 17.37 1.67
C ALA A 28 12.52 15.83 1.76
N PHE A 29 11.39 15.15 1.91
CA PHE A 29 11.35 13.68 1.91
C PHE A 29 11.70 13.11 0.53
N PHE A 30 11.01 13.57 -0.52
CA PHE A 30 11.27 13.08 -1.88
C PHE A 30 12.70 13.43 -2.35
N GLU A 31 13.20 14.62 -2.03
CA GLU A 31 14.60 14.98 -2.30
C GLU A 31 15.60 14.08 -1.56
N ALA A 32 15.29 13.63 -0.33
CA ALA A 32 16.15 12.70 0.39
C ALA A 32 16.14 11.31 -0.24
N MET A 33 14.96 10.84 -0.67
CA MET A 33 14.81 9.59 -1.39
C MET A 33 15.54 9.61 -2.73
N ASP A 34 15.33 10.67 -3.53
CA ASP A 34 15.99 10.83 -4.83
C ASP A 34 17.52 10.83 -4.69
N ARG A 35 18.06 11.52 -3.68
CA ARG A 35 19.50 11.49 -3.38
C ARG A 35 19.99 10.10 -3.02
N ASN A 36 19.23 9.35 -2.23
CA ASN A 36 19.58 7.98 -1.87
C ASN A 36 19.56 7.07 -3.10
N TYR A 37 18.54 7.16 -3.97
CA TYR A 37 18.48 6.39 -5.21
C TYR A 37 19.64 6.70 -6.15
N LEU A 38 19.97 7.97 -6.37
CA LEU A 38 21.14 8.33 -7.16
C LEU A 38 22.43 7.72 -6.61
N ARG A 39 22.52 7.58 -5.27
CA ARG A 39 23.67 6.96 -4.62
C ARG A 39 23.67 5.45 -4.79
N VAL A 40 22.53 4.78 -4.60
CA VAL A 40 22.36 3.34 -4.85
C VAL A 40 22.72 3.01 -6.30
N ASP A 41 22.13 3.72 -7.27
CA ASP A 41 22.37 3.51 -8.70
C ASP A 41 23.85 3.71 -9.09
N SER A 42 24.50 4.70 -8.49
CA SER A 42 25.93 4.94 -8.69
C SER A 42 26.80 3.82 -8.12
N LEU A 43 26.42 3.25 -6.98
CA LEU A 43 27.18 2.17 -6.33
C LEU A 43 26.93 0.82 -6.99
N LEU A 44 25.74 0.58 -7.52
CA LEU A 44 25.32 -0.74 -8.02
C LEU A 44 26.25 -1.31 -9.12
N LYS A 45 26.88 -0.45 -9.92
CA LYS A 45 27.79 -0.87 -11.00
C LYS A 45 29.19 -1.27 -10.52
N GLU A 46 29.68 -0.61 -9.47
CA GLU A 46 31.09 -0.71 -9.06
C GLU A 46 31.26 -1.40 -7.69
N TYR A 47 30.27 -1.25 -6.80
CA TYR A 47 30.29 -1.71 -5.41
C TYR A 47 28.89 -2.23 -4.97
N PRO A 48 28.42 -3.39 -5.47
CA PRO A 48 27.06 -3.88 -5.18
C PRO A 48 26.73 -4.02 -3.70
N ASP A 49 27.65 -4.52 -2.87
CA ASP A 49 27.43 -4.64 -1.43
C ASP A 49 27.21 -3.28 -0.75
N SER A 50 27.90 -2.24 -1.23
CA SER A 50 27.69 -0.87 -0.74
C SER A 50 26.35 -0.30 -1.17
N ALA A 51 25.81 -0.71 -2.31
CA ALA A 51 24.48 -0.32 -2.76
C ALA A 51 23.39 -0.91 -1.85
N VAL A 52 23.56 -2.15 -1.37
CA VAL A 52 22.66 -2.76 -0.38
C VAL A 52 22.65 -1.96 0.92
N THR A 53 23.81 -1.68 1.50
CA THR A 53 23.92 -0.87 2.72
C THR A 53 23.39 0.56 2.53
N GLU A 54 23.54 1.14 1.34
CA GLU A 54 22.97 2.45 1.03
C GLU A 54 21.44 2.40 0.97
N ASN A 55 20.85 1.34 0.40
CA ASN A 55 19.40 1.14 0.33
C ASN A 55 18.77 0.95 1.72
N GLU A 56 19.48 0.35 2.67
CA GLU A 56 19.02 0.25 4.07
C GLU A 56 18.80 1.63 4.72
N LYS A 57 19.42 2.70 4.22
CA LYS A 57 19.21 4.06 4.76
C LYS A 57 17.82 4.62 4.46
N VAL A 58 17.07 4.03 3.51
CA VAL A 58 15.68 4.40 3.24
C VAL A 58 14.83 4.31 4.51
N TYR A 59 15.07 3.30 5.37
CA TYR A 59 14.36 3.16 6.63
C TYR A 59 14.52 4.38 7.54
N ASP A 60 15.74 4.91 7.62
CA ASP A 60 16.05 6.07 8.45
C ASP A 60 15.45 7.35 7.86
N ILE A 61 15.45 7.49 6.53
CA ILE A 61 14.77 8.59 5.84
C ILE A 61 13.27 8.55 6.18
N ILE A 62 12.61 7.41 6.02
CA ILE A 62 11.18 7.27 6.34
C ILE A 62 10.92 7.59 7.81
N ARG A 63 11.73 7.08 8.75
CA ARG A 63 11.59 7.35 10.19
C ARG A 63 11.71 8.84 10.53
N GLN A 64 12.71 9.52 9.96
CA GLN A 64 12.93 10.96 10.16
C GLN A 64 11.75 11.81 9.68
N HIS A 65 11.03 11.33 8.67
CA HIS A 65 9.89 12.01 8.06
C HIS A 65 8.52 11.41 8.49
N SER A 66 8.49 10.47 9.45
CA SER A 66 7.31 9.66 9.75
C SER A 66 6.04 10.46 10.09
N LYS A 67 6.14 11.50 10.92
CA LYS A 67 5.00 12.38 11.27
C LYS A 67 4.51 13.18 10.07
N GLN A 68 5.43 13.61 9.22
CA GLN A 68 5.15 14.39 8.03
C GLN A 68 4.38 13.58 6.99
N LEU A 69 4.69 12.29 6.85
CA LEU A 69 4.06 11.41 5.87
C LEU A 69 2.55 11.24 6.12
N PHE A 70 2.09 11.32 7.38
CA PHE A 70 0.65 11.33 7.70
C PHE A 70 -0.10 12.59 7.27
N LEU A 71 0.61 13.69 6.97
CA LEU A 71 0.02 14.95 6.53
C LEU A 71 -0.18 15.02 5.00
N LEU A 72 0.31 14.01 4.29
CA LEU A 72 0.13 13.89 2.85
C LEU A 72 -1.31 13.45 2.51
N PRO A 73 -1.77 13.66 1.26
CA PRO A 73 -2.99 13.03 0.77
C PRO A 73 -2.99 11.51 1.01
N ASP A 74 -4.18 10.93 1.03
CA ASP A 74 -4.40 9.51 1.36
C ASP A 74 -3.59 8.57 0.46
N THR A 75 -3.30 8.98 -0.77
CA THR A 75 -2.43 8.28 -1.69
C THR A 75 -1.49 9.26 -2.37
N ILE A 76 -0.19 8.96 -2.37
CA ILE A 76 0.79 9.56 -3.26
C ILE A 76 1.54 8.43 -3.97
N TYR A 77 1.69 8.60 -5.28
CA TYR A 77 2.60 7.81 -6.10
C TYR A 77 3.65 8.73 -6.72
N ASN A 78 4.92 8.37 -6.56
CA ASN A 78 6.06 9.06 -7.17
C ASN A 78 7.02 8.05 -7.78
N GLY A 79 6.56 7.34 -8.82
CA GLY A 79 7.37 6.41 -9.61
C GLY A 79 7.81 5.17 -8.83
N ASP A 80 8.88 5.32 -8.06
CA ASP A 80 9.50 4.26 -7.27
C ASP A 80 9.02 4.26 -5.81
N ILE A 81 8.14 5.19 -5.41
CA ILE A 81 7.63 5.30 -4.05
C ILE A 81 6.11 5.42 -4.06
N SER A 82 5.46 4.67 -3.18
CA SER A 82 4.04 4.80 -2.85
C SER A 82 3.89 5.10 -1.37
N ILE A 83 3.02 6.05 -1.05
CA ILE A 83 2.62 6.37 0.32
C ILE A 83 1.10 6.28 0.37
N VAL A 84 0.59 5.40 1.22
CA VAL A 84 -0.85 5.25 1.44
C VAL A 84 -1.21 5.40 2.91
N VAL A 85 -2.19 6.24 3.20
CA VAL A 85 -2.65 6.54 4.55
C VAL A 85 -4.09 6.08 4.69
N SER A 86 -4.38 5.34 5.77
CA SER A 86 -5.72 4.87 6.08
C SER A 86 -6.68 6.05 6.29
N ALA A 87 -7.97 5.83 6.01
CA ALA A 87 -9.01 6.85 6.17
C ALA A 87 -9.10 7.39 7.62
N ASP A 88 -8.81 6.55 8.62
CA ASP A 88 -8.79 6.94 10.03
C ASP A 88 -7.46 7.57 10.49
N LYS A 89 -6.49 7.73 9.57
CA LYS A 89 -5.17 8.32 9.80
C LYS A 89 -4.35 7.62 10.88
N LYS A 90 -4.60 6.33 11.12
CA LYS A 90 -3.87 5.53 12.11
C LYS A 90 -2.79 4.64 11.52
N LEU A 91 -2.87 4.30 10.23
CA LEU A 91 -1.89 3.49 9.53
C LEU A 91 -1.46 4.20 8.26
N CYS A 92 -0.15 4.23 8.01
CA CYS A 92 0.46 4.66 6.76
C CYS A 92 1.40 3.55 6.30
N LEU A 93 1.33 3.16 5.03
CA LEU A 93 2.29 2.26 4.40
C LEU A 93 3.12 3.08 3.42
N VAL A 94 4.43 2.91 3.51
CA VAL A 94 5.40 3.47 2.57
C VAL A 94 6.02 2.29 1.86
N SER A 95 5.77 2.16 0.56
CA SER A 95 6.32 1.11 -0.29
C SER A 95 7.31 1.75 -1.27
N TRP A 96 8.44 1.09 -1.52
CA TRP A 96 9.43 1.61 -2.46
C TRP A 96 10.13 0.51 -3.26
N ASN A 97 10.61 0.87 -4.45
CA ASN A 97 11.53 0.06 -5.23
C ASN A 97 12.95 0.21 -4.66
N THR A 98 13.64 -0.90 -4.42
CA THR A 98 14.99 -0.89 -3.85
C THR A 98 16.08 -0.56 -4.88
N HIS A 99 15.75 -0.61 -6.18
CA HIS A 99 16.69 -0.48 -7.30
C HIS A 99 17.77 -1.58 -7.36
N LEU A 100 17.72 -2.58 -6.47
CA LEU A 100 18.71 -3.66 -6.40
C LEU A 100 18.41 -4.83 -7.36
N GLY A 101 17.15 -4.96 -7.81
CA GLY A 101 16.72 -6.09 -8.65
C GLY A 101 17.08 -5.99 -10.15
N GLY A 102 17.65 -4.88 -10.59
CA GLY A 102 18.02 -4.65 -11.99
C GLY A 102 16.80 -4.62 -12.92
N THR A 103 16.62 -5.67 -13.73
CA THR A 103 15.41 -5.81 -14.57
C THR A 103 14.19 -6.30 -13.78
N LEU A 104 14.44 -6.91 -12.63
CA LEU A 104 13.40 -7.26 -11.66
C LEU A 104 13.18 -6.06 -10.75
N LYS A 105 11.92 -5.79 -10.43
CA LYS A 105 11.61 -4.78 -9.41
C LYS A 105 11.52 -5.48 -8.07
N TRP A 106 12.39 -5.10 -7.15
CA TRP A 106 12.32 -5.53 -5.77
C TRP A 106 11.71 -4.41 -4.96
N PHE A 107 10.65 -4.75 -4.24
CA PHE A 107 9.96 -3.80 -3.40
C PHE A 107 10.28 -4.07 -1.95
N GLU A 108 10.13 -3.03 -1.15
CA GLU A 108 10.06 -3.10 0.29
C GLU A 108 8.93 -2.21 0.78
N SER A 109 8.49 -2.46 2.01
CA SER A 109 7.40 -1.70 2.61
C SER A 109 7.59 -1.53 4.10
N MET A 110 7.31 -0.34 4.59
CA MET A 110 7.36 0.04 5.98
C MET A 110 6.01 0.59 6.42
N ALA A 111 5.51 0.09 7.53
CA ALA A 111 4.33 0.62 8.18
C ALA A 111 4.71 1.67 9.23
N LEU A 112 3.98 2.77 9.24
CA LEU A 112 3.97 3.79 10.27
C LEU A 112 2.58 3.77 10.89
N PHE A 113 2.47 3.67 12.22
CA PHE A 113 1.15 3.56 12.84
C PHE A 113 1.07 4.17 14.23
N TYR A 114 -0.09 4.74 14.53
CA TYR A 114 -0.42 5.26 15.84
C TYR A 114 -1.04 4.16 16.70
N THR A 115 -0.43 3.92 17.86
CA THR A 115 -0.92 3.01 18.90
C THR A 115 -2.08 3.63 19.66
N ALA A 116 -2.73 2.85 20.53
CA ALA A 116 -3.85 3.33 21.35
C ALA A 116 -3.46 4.48 22.31
N ASP A 117 -2.20 4.57 22.73
CA ASP A 117 -1.67 5.67 23.56
C ASP A 117 -1.23 6.90 22.74
N GLY A 118 -1.38 6.86 21.42
CA GLY A 118 -1.01 7.94 20.50
C GLY A 118 0.48 8.00 20.15
N SER A 119 1.30 7.04 20.60
CA SER A 119 2.69 6.94 20.14
C SER A 119 2.76 6.49 18.68
N LEU A 120 3.71 7.06 17.94
CA LEU A 120 3.98 6.69 16.55
C LEU A 120 5.04 5.58 16.53
N GLN A 121 4.68 4.44 15.98
CA GLN A 121 5.56 3.29 15.81
C GLN A 121 5.85 3.05 14.34
N THR A 122 6.94 2.33 14.08
CA THR A 122 7.32 1.94 12.72
C THR A 122 7.70 0.46 12.68
N GLN A 123 7.29 -0.26 11.64
CA GLN A 123 7.59 -1.69 11.48
C GLN A 123 7.78 -2.03 10.01
N MET A 124 8.81 -2.81 9.69
CA MET A 124 8.94 -3.38 8.34
C MET A 124 7.82 -4.38 8.07
N VAL A 125 7.23 -4.31 6.90
CA VAL A 125 6.21 -5.25 6.44
C VAL A 125 6.95 -6.44 5.81
N GLN A 126 6.72 -7.63 6.36
CA GLN A 126 7.33 -8.87 5.85
C GLN A 126 6.25 -9.80 5.31
N ASP A 127 6.32 -10.15 4.03
CA ASP A 127 5.39 -11.08 3.39
C ASP A 127 5.86 -12.53 3.57
N ASN A 128 5.60 -13.09 4.75
CA ASN A 128 6.09 -14.43 5.14
C ASN A 128 5.37 -15.62 4.47
N GLU A 129 4.60 -15.41 3.41
CA GLU A 129 4.10 -16.54 2.62
C GLU A 129 5.10 -16.75 1.49
N HIS A 130 5.77 -17.91 1.48
CA HIS A 130 6.85 -18.30 0.58
C HIS A 130 6.51 -18.02 -0.90
N LEU A 131 6.71 -16.79 -1.34
CA LEU A 131 6.79 -16.47 -2.75
C LEU A 131 8.14 -17.02 -3.20
N PHE A 132 8.09 -18.04 -4.07
CA PHE A 132 9.25 -18.66 -4.70
C PHE A 132 10.12 -19.58 -3.83
N GLY A 133 9.65 -20.01 -2.65
CA GLY A 133 10.34 -21.06 -1.86
C GLY A 133 11.63 -20.61 -1.16
N GLU A 134 11.96 -19.31 -1.20
CA GLU A 134 13.06 -18.71 -0.46
C GLU A 134 12.52 -17.99 0.79
N GLU A 135 13.26 -18.06 1.90
CA GLU A 135 12.99 -17.25 3.09
C GLU A 135 13.40 -15.79 2.81
N ASN A 136 12.64 -15.09 1.96
CA ASN A 136 12.86 -13.67 1.74
C ASN A 136 12.23 -12.88 2.89
N SER A 137 13.05 -12.07 3.56
CA SER A 137 12.71 -11.30 4.76
C SER A 137 12.01 -9.97 4.46
N SER A 138 11.79 -9.64 3.17
CA SER A 138 11.23 -8.38 2.68
C SER A 138 9.89 -8.56 1.95
N SER A 139 9.04 -7.53 2.01
CA SER A 139 7.77 -7.46 1.27
C SER A 139 8.02 -7.24 -0.21
N LEU A 140 7.81 -8.27 -1.05
CA LEU A 140 7.87 -8.17 -2.51
C LEU A 140 6.66 -7.46 -3.13
N ILE A 141 5.87 -6.75 -2.31
CA ILE A 141 4.65 -6.05 -2.70
C ILE A 141 4.88 -4.54 -2.59
N PHE A 142 4.49 -3.84 -3.64
CA PHE A 142 4.34 -2.39 -3.69
C PHE A 142 2.89 -2.03 -3.36
N TYR A 143 2.59 -1.74 -2.10
CA TYR A 143 1.25 -1.33 -1.68
C TYR A 143 0.93 0.07 -2.15
N ASP A 144 -0.18 0.22 -2.87
CA ASP A 144 -0.65 1.48 -3.47
C ASP A 144 -2.06 1.87 -3.04
N THR A 145 -2.72 1.00 -2.27
CA THR A 145 -4.06 1.26 -1.75
C THR A 145 -4.23 0.68 -0.35
N LEU A 146 -4.93 1.40 0.51
CA LEU A 146 -5.22 0.97 1.88
C LEU A 146 -6.68 1.26 2.24
N TYR A 147 -7.44 0.20 2.49
CA TYR A 147 -8.81 0.27 2.98
C TYR A 147 -8.84 0.01 4.49
N SER A 148 -9.84 0.53 5.18
CA SER A 148 -10.03 0.22 6.60
C SER A 148 -11.50 0.19 6.98
N PHE A 149 -11.84 -0.71 7.91
CA PHE A 149 -13.18 -0.82 8.46
C PHE A 149 -13.20 -1.42 9.87
N PRO A 150 -14.22 -1.12 10.70
CA PRO A 150 -14.37 -1.75 12.01
C PRO A 150 -14.68 -3.25 11.91
N ALA A 151 -13.95 -4.07 12.66
CA ALA A 151 -14.13 -5.52 12.77
C ALA A 151 -14.19 -5.90 14.27
N GLY A 152 -15.40 -5.89 14.84
CA GLY A 152 -15.58 -6.11 16.29
C GLY A 152 -14.99 -4.94 17.10
N LYS A 153 -13.97 -5.23 17.92
CA LYS A 153 -13.30 -4.23 18.78
C LYS A 153 -12.06 -3.59 18.15
N GLU A 154 -11.65 -4.05 16.98
CA GLU A 154 -10.47 -3.56 16.28
C GLU A 154 -10.82 -2.96 14.91
N THR A 155 -9.89 -2.18 14.34
CA THR A 155 -9.95 -1.78 12.94
C THR A 155 -9.15 -2.79 12.13
N LEU A 156 -9.77 -3.36 11.10
CA LEU A 156 -9.08 -4.16 10.11
C LEU A 156 -8.68 -3.25 8.95
N TYR A 157 -7.41 -3.35 8.54
CA TYR A 157 -6.87 -2.65 7.38
C TYR A 157 -6.62 -3.68 6.28
N ILE A 158 -7.11 -3.39 5.08
CA ILE A 158 -6.87 -4.20 3.89
C ILE A 158 -5.94 -3.42 2.98
N ALA A 159 -4.68 -3.82 2.95
CA ALA A 159 -3.68 -3.25 2.07
C ALA A 159 -3.71 -4.01 0.74
N TYR A 160 -3.77 -3.27 -0.36
CA TYR A 160 -3.69 -3.81 -1.71
C TYR A 160 -2.41 -3.31 -2.37
N GLY A 161 -1.76 -4.20 -3.11
CA GLY A 161 -0.54 -3.87 -3.83
C GLY A 161 -0.24 -4.88 -4.92
N THR A 162 0.77 -4.53 -5.71
CA THR A 162 1.24 -5.34 -6.83
C THR A 162 2.70 -5.71 -6.63
N GLY A 163 3.11 -6.84 -7.18
CA GLY A 163 4.51 -7.20 -7.28
C GLY A 163 4.82 -7.74 -8.67
N GLN A 164 6.10 -7.78 -9.00
CA GLN A 164 6.57 -8.15 -10.32
C GLN A 164 7.86 -8.96 -10.20
N GLY A 165 7.79 -10.24 -10.59
CA GLY A 165 8.92 -11.17 -10.53
C GLY A 165 9.65 -11.30 -11.85
N SER A 166 9.06 -10.81 -12.94
CA SER A 166 9.72 -10.63 -14.24
C SER A 166 8.90 -9.71 -15.14
N ALA A 167 9.37 -9.49 -16.37
CA ALA A 167 8.58 -8.80 -17.40
C ALA A 167 7.25 -9.50 -17.73
N LEU A 168 7.13 -10.80 -17.44
CA LEU A 168 5.97 -11.62 -17.78
C LEU A 168 5.19 -12.13 -16.57
N LEU A 169 5.77 -12.03 -15.37
CA LEU A 169 5.18 -12.56 -14.14
C LEU A 169 4.81 -11.41 -13.21
N SER A 170 3.52 -11.17 -13.10
CA SER A 170 2.95 -10.14 -12.22
C SER A 170 2.02 -10.79 -11.21
N TRP A 171 2.02 -10.30 -9.98
CA TRP A 171 1.05 -10.70 -8.99
C TRP A 171 0.44 -9.50 -8.29
N GLN A 172 -0.74 -9.74 -7.72
CA GLN A 172 -1.48 -8.80 -6.92
C GLN A 172 -1.77 -9.45 -5.58
N GLN A 173 -1.74 -8.65 -4.52
CA GLN A 173 -1.93 -9.15 -3.16
C GLN A 173 -2.85 -8.24 -2.36
N LEU A 174 -3.73 -8.88 -1.58
CA LEU A 174 -4.38 -8.27 -0.43
C LEU A 174 -3.72 -8.74 0.85
N SER A 175 -3.42 -7.83 1.76
CA SER A 175 -2.90 -8.13 3.09
C SER A 175 -3.85 -7.58 4.15
N ALA A 176 -4.21 -8.42 5.12
CA ALA A 176 -5.05 -8.03 6.25
C ALA A 176 -4.18 -7.70 7.47
N LEU A 177 -4.28 -6.46 7.93
CA LEU A 177 -3.46 -5.89 8.99
C LEU A 177 -4.34 -5.35 10.12
N ALA A 178 -3.84 -5.36 11.34
CA ALA A 178 -4.45 -4.68 12.48
C ALA A 178 -3.38 -4.15 13.42
N ILE A 179 -3.70 -3.06 14.12
CA ILE A 179 -2.83 -2.49 15.15
C ILE A 179 -3.24 -3.08 16.50
N ASP A 180 -2.32 -3.77 17.18
CA ASP A 180 -2.54 -4.33 18.52
C ASP A 180 -1.41 -3.89 19.45
N GLY A 181 -1.77 -3.06 20.44
CA GLY A 181 -0.81 -2.43 21.33
C GLY A 181 0.24 -1.63 20.56
N GLN A 182 1.50 -2.10 20.62
CA GLN A 182 2.67 -1.49 19.97
C GLN A 182 3.11 -2.20 18.68
N LYS A 183 2.29 -3.13 18.16
CA LYS A 183 2.66 -3.96 17.01
C LYS A 183 1.62 -3.85 15.89
N LEU A 184 2.09 -3.98 14.66
CA LEU A 184 1.24 -4.24 13.51
C LEU A 184 1.18 -5.76 13.30
N LEU A 185 -0.02 -6.33 13.41
CA LEU A 185 -0.29 -7.74 13.27
C LEU A 185 -0.89 -8.06 11.91
N ARG A 186 -0.47 -9.18 11.33
CA ARG A 186 -1.14 -9.82 10.20
C ARG A 186 -2.32 -10.65 10.69
N LYS A 187 -3.52 -10.35 10.21
CA LYS A 187 -4.75 -11.00 10.66
C LYS A 187 -5.16 -12.10 9.70
N LYS A 188 -5.30 -13.31 10.20
CA LYS A 188 -5.67 -14.50 9.40
C LYS A 188 -7.17 -14.54 9.12
N VAL A 189 -7.65 -13.61 8.30
CA VAL A 189 -9.08 -13.42 8.02
C VAL A 189 -9.49 -13.96 6.67
N PHE A 190 -8.55 -14.29 5.78
CA PHE A 190 -8.88 -14.84 4.47
C PHE A 190 -9.12 -16.37 4.53
N PRO A 191 -9.88 -16.95 3.59
CA PRO A 191 -10.12 -18.39 3.55
C PRO A 191 -8.83 -19.21 3.62
N GLY A 192 -8.88 -20.32 4.36
CA GLY A 192 -7.69 -21.14 4.64
C GLY A 192 -6.83 -20.59 5.79
N ASN A 193 -7.36 -19.70 6.64
CA ASN A 193 -6.64 -19.11 7.77
C ASN A 193 -5.38 -18.34 7.32
N LYS A 194 -5.51 -17.61 6.21
CA LYS A 194 -4.45 -16.82 5.59
C LYS A 194 -4.55 -15.36 5.97
N SER A 195 -3.40 -14.69 6.04
CA SER A 195 -3.34 -13.25 6.32
C SER A 195 -3.19 -12.39 5.08
N ASN A 196 -2.89 -13.01 3.96
CA ASN A 196 -2.94 -12.39 2.65
C ASN A 196 -3.76 -13.25 1.68
N TRP A 197 -4.06 -12.67 0.53
CA TRP A 197 -4.58 -13.38 -0.61
C TRP A 197 -3.84 -12.88 -1.85
N LEU A 198 -3.14 -13.79 -2.52
CA LEU A 198 -2.32 -13.49 -3.68
C LEU A 198 -2.89 -14.17 -4.92
N VAL A 199 -2.85 -13.44 -6.04
CA VAL A 199 -3.12 -13.96 -7.36
C VAL A 199 -1.97 -13.58 -8.28
N GLU A 200 -1.47 -14.56 -9.03
CA GLU A 200 -0.37 -14.39 -9.98
C GLU A 200 -0.89 -14.67 -11.40
N PHE A 201 -0.40 -13.91 -12.37
CA PHE A 201 -0.65 -14.11 -13.78
C PHE A 201 0.66 -14.13 -14.57
N ASP A 202 0.77 -15.11 -15.45
CA ASP A 202 1.73 -15.12 -16.55
C ASP A 202 1.11 -14.36 -17.73
N ILE A 203 1.64 -13.17 -18.00
CA ILE A 203 1.18 -12.27 -19.05
C ILE A 203 1.24 -12.96 -20.43
N SER A 204 2.20 -13.86 -20.66
CA SER A 204 2.30 -14.61 -21.92
C SER A 204 1.16 -15.60 -22.14
N LYS A 205 0.41 -15.92 -21.08
CA LYS A 205 -0.72 -16.87 -21.06
C LYS A 205 -2.07 -16.17 -21.03
N LEU A 206 -2.08 -14.84 -20.91
CA LEU A 206 -3.31 -14.07 -20.98
C LEU A 206 -3.81 -14.02 -22.42
N LYS A 207 -5.10 -14.29 -22.63
CA LYS A 207 -5.75 -14.17 -23.95
C LYS A 207 -6.02 -12.72 -24.35
N ARG A 208 -5.81 -11.77 -23.44
CA ARG A 208 -5.98 -10.33 -23.61
C ARG A 208 -4.76 -9.65 -23.01
N GLU A 209 -4.43 -8.46 -23.50
CA GLU A 209 -3.29 -7.68 -23.00
C GLU A 209 -3.54 -7.12 -21.59
N GLU A 210 -4.80 -7.02 -21.17
CA GLU A 210 -5.17 -6.50 -19.85
C GLU A 210 -5.07 -7.57 -18.75
N ILE A 211 -4.28 -7.27 -17.72
CA ILE A 211 -4.14 -8.10 -16.53
C ILE A 211 -5.41 -7.88 -15.67
N PRO A 212 -6.18 -8.93 -15.35
CA PRO A 212 -7.38 -8.79 -14.54
C PRO A 212 -7.01 -8.35 -13.11
N MET A 213 -7.66 -7.30 -12.63
CA MET A 213 -7.33 -6.70 -11.34
C MET A 213 -8.20 -7.24 -10.20
N ILE A 214 -7.65 -7.23 -8.98
CA ILE A 214 -8.44 -7.37 -7.75
C ILE A 214 -9.31 -6.11 -7.59
N GLU A 215 -10.62 -6.28 -7.51
CA GLU A 215 -11.53 -5.16 -7.24
C GLU A 215 -11.92 -5.17 -5.77
N VAL A 216 -11.58 -4.09 -5.05
CA VAL A 216 -11.95 -3.92 -3.66
C VAL A 216 -13.10 -2.91 -3.56
N MET A 217 -14.16 -3.30 -2.85
CA MET A 217 -15.42 -2.55 -2.72
C MET A 217 -15.82 -2.45 -1.26
N ASP A 218 -16.81 -1.60 -0.97
CA ASP A 218 -17.38 -1.42 0.37
C ASP A 218 -16.30 -1.23 1.46
N SER A 219 -15.38 -0.29 1.21
CA SER A 219 -14.25 0.02 2.09
C SER A 219 -13.40 -1.21 2.48
N GLY A 220 -13.31 -2.22 1.62
CA GLY A 220 -12.53 -3.44 1.88
C GLY A 220 -13.35 -4.63 2.35
N ARG A 221 -14.66 -4.48 2.61
CA ARG A 221 -15.51 -5.59 3.09
C ARG A 221 -15.91 -6.57 2.00
N LEU A 222 -15.88 -6.13 0.74
CA LEU A 222 -16.24 -6.95 -0.40
C LEU A 222 -15.10 -6.89 -1.42
N VAL A 223 -14.67 -8.05 -1.93
CA VAL A 223 -13.55 -8.15 -2.85
C VAL A 223 -13.91 -9.09 -3.99
N ARG A 224 -13.68 -8.69 -5.24
CA ARG A 224 -13.69 -9.60 -6.38
C ARG A 224 -12.25 -9.98 -6.72
N MET A 225 -11.95 -11.25 -6.50
CA MET A 225 -10.64 -11.85 -6.77
C MET A 225 -10.66 -12.54 -8.12
N PRO A 226 -9.82 -12.14 -9.10
CA PRO A 226 -9.73 -12.88 -10.35
C PRO A 226 -9.12 -14.26 -10.10
N ILE A 227 -9.57 -15.26 -10.85
CA ILE A 227 -9.12 -16.65 -10.71
C ILE A 227 -8.16 -16.98 -11.86
N ALA A 228 -6.93 -17.32 -11.52
CA ALA A 228 -5.94 -17.84 -12.48
C ALA A 228 -6.29 -19.27 -12.92
N THR A 229 -5.94 -19.62 -14.17
CA THR A 229 -5.92 -21.00 -14.65
C THR A 229 -4.67 -21.71 -14.16
N ASP A 230 -4.63 -23.05 -14.21
CA ASP A 230 -3.44 -23.83 -13.86
C ASP A 230 -2.19 -23.46 -14.69
N GLU A 231 -2.38 -22.94 -15.91
CA GLU A 231 -1.30 -22.46 -16.78
C GLU A 231 -0.87 -21.01 -16.49
N GLY A 232 -1.41 -20.34 -15.46
CA GLY A 232 -1.07 -18.95 -15.12
C GLY A 232 -1.83 -17.87 -15.91
N GLY A 233 -2.72 -18.23 -16.84
CA GLY A 233 -3.64 -17.32 -17.51
C GLY A 233 -4.86 -16.93 -16.67
N PHE A 234 -5.79 -16.15 -17.24
CA PHE A 234 -7.04 -15.76 -16.58
C PHE A 234 -8.20 -16.68 -16.96
N SER A 235 -8.94 -17.20 -15.96
CA SER A 235 -10.06 -18.10 -16.19
C SER A 235 -11.38 -17.40 -16.60
N PHE A 236 -11.39 -16.07 -16.73
CA PHE A 236 -12.59 -15.24 -16.94
C PHE A 236 -13.61 -15.31 -15.80
N ARG A 237 -13.19 -15.75 -14.62
CA ARG A 237 -14.03 -15.87 -13.43
C ARG A 237 -13.43 -15.10 -12.27
N TYR A 238 -14.30 -14.65 -11.39
CA TYR A 238 -13.94 -14.00 -10.15
C TYR A 238 -14.59 -14.74 -8.99
N ASP A 239 -13.83 -14.93 -7.91
CA ASP A 239 -14.39 -15.25 -6.61
C ASP A 239 -14.83 -13.94 -5.93
N LEU A 240 -16.00 -13.96 -5.30
CA LEU A 240 -16.49 -12.84 -4.51
C LEU A 240 -16.26 -13.15 -3.03
N LEU A 241 -15.29 -12.47 -2.42
CA LEU A 241 -15.01 -12.55 -0.99
C LEU A 241 -15.82 -11.49 -0.24
N GLU A 242 -16.52 -11.91 0.82
CA GLU A 242 -17.29 -11.01 1.68
C GLU A 242 -16.90 -11.18 3.14
N PHE A 243 -16.59 -10.09 3.82
CA PHE A 243 -16.24 -10.08 5.23
C PHE A 243 -17.48 -10.24 6.13
N ARG A 244 -17.56 -11.35 6.85
CA ARG A 244 -18.64 -11.68 7.80
C ARG A 244 -18.07 -12.41 9.01
N ASP A 245 -18.60 -12.12 10.19
CA ASP A 245 -18.24 -12.81 11.44
C ASP A 245 -16.72 -12.86 11.69
N SER A 246 -16.02 -11.76 11.37
CA SER A 246 -14.57 -11.57 11.53
C SER A 246 -13.68 -12.25 10.49
N MET A 247 -14.24 -12.85 9.42
CA MET A 247 -13.48 -13.49 8.35
C MET A 247 -14.08 -13.21 6.96
N PHE A 248 -13.28 -13.36 5.91
CA PHE A 248 -13.76 -13.38 4.53
C PHE A 248 -14.26 -14.77 4.14
N TRP A 249 -15.39 -14.79 3.44
CA TRP A 249 -16.00 -16.00 2.89
C TRP A 249 -16.14 -15.88 1.38
N VAL A 250 -15.84 -16.96 0.65
CA VAL A 250 -16.18 -17.06 -0.77
C VAL A 250 -17.70 -17.19 -0.88
N LYS A 251 -18.34 -16.18 -1.44
CA LYS A 251 -19.76 -16.18 -1.74
C LYS A 251 -20.00 -17.09 -2.94
N LYS A 252 -20.73 -18.18 -2.68
CA LYS A 252 -21.20 -19.11 -3.72
C LYS A 252 -22.41 -18.55 -4.45
#